data_AF-A0A5B9WD20-F1
#
_entry.id   AF-A0A5B9WD20-F1
#
_cell.length_a   1.000
_cell.length_b   1.000
_cell.length_c   1.000
_cell.angle_alpha   90.00
_cell.angle_beta   90.00
_cell.angle_gamma   90.00
#
_symmetry.space_group_name_H-M   'P 1'
#
loop_
_entity.id
_entity.type
_entity.pdbx_description
1 polymer ?
#
loop_
_entity_poly.entity_id
_entity_poly.type
_entity_poly.pdbx_seq_one_letter_code
_entity_poly.pdbx_strand_id
1 'polypeptide(L)'
;MLSRSRRRLPNLAVLLVGLLMGWGMSSLRPASLHAGGGDRSGESIVATGPILVRYDETNKIQVPTEALYLLDYRSGRLVATVPALHQTGATSKYFGAFAERDLVSDFKLDLDTGPKPHFLMTTGSLGTYTSGWAPLYVFETSTGQVALYRVKEQTTGTTVSTQLELLETRSLVKAEKPEAGAAEKPQPPR
;
A
#
# COMPACT_ATOMS: atom_id res chain seq x y z
N MET A 1 63.67 -25.18 22.20
CA MET A 1 62.72 -24.14 21.76
C MET A 1 61.72 -24.77 20.80
N LEU A 2 60.44 -24.92 21.16
CA LEU A 2 59.26 -25.09 20.26
C LEU A 2 58.07 -25.64 21.08
N SER A 3 57.25 -24.78 21.68
CA SER A 3 55.89 -25.16 22.11
C SER A 3 55.02 -23.94 22.44
N ARG A 4 54.52 -23.24 21.42
CA ARG A 4 53.49 -22.19 21.60
C ARG A 4 52.56 -22.08 20.40
N SER A 5 51.96 -23.19 19.97
CA SER A 5 50.99 -23.18 18.85
C SER A 5 49.64 -23.86 19.16
N ARG A 6 49.49 -24.60 20.27
CA ARG A 6 48.29 -25.45 20.48
C ARG A 6 47.03 -24.75 21.03
N ARG A 7 47.04 -23.44 21.31
CA ARG A 7 45.88 -22.75 21.91
C ARG A 7 44.99 -21.95 20.95
N ARG A 8 45.33 -21.84 19.66
CA ARG A 8 44.56 -21.00 18.71
C ARG A 8 43.54 -21.76 17.84
N LEU A 9 43.71 -23.08 17.68
CA LEU A 9 42.79 -23.94 16.93
C LEU A 9 41.34 -23.98 17.47
N PRO A 10 41.07 -24.07 18.79
CA PRO A 10 39.68 -24.13 19.26
C PRO A 10 38.92 -22.82 19.01
N ASN A 11 39.60 -21.68 19.10
CA ASN A 11 38.98 -20.37 18.85
C ASN A 11 38.60 -20.19 17.38
N LEU A 12 39.38 -20.75 16.46
CA LEU A 12 39.11 -20.65 15.02
C LEU A 12 37.88 -21.48 14.62
N ALA A 13 37.71 -22.67 15.22
CA ALA A 13 36.55 -23.52 14.99
C ALA A 13 35.26 -22.86 15.51
N VAL A 14 35.29 -22.28 16.72
CA VAL A 14 34.14 -21.56 17.28
C VAL A 14 33.77 -20.35 16.42
N LEU A 15 34.76 -19.62 15.91
CA LEU A 15 34.52 -18.47 15.05
C LEU A 15 33.91 -18.87 13.69
N LEU A 16 34.38 -19.97 13.10
CA LEU A 16 33.79 -20.53 11.87
C LEU A 16 32.34 -20.97 12.08
N VAL A 17 32.03 -21.64 13.19
CA VAL A 17 30.65 -22.04 13.52
C VAL A 17 29.77 -20.81 13.72
N GLY A 18 30.22 -19.81 14.48
CA GLY A 18 29.49 -18.56 14.68
C GLY A 18 29.24 -17.80 13.37
N LEU A 19 30.24 -17.77 12.48
CA LEU A 19 30.11 -17.13 11.17
C LEU A 19 29.10 -17.86 10.28
N LEU A 20 29.17 -19.20 10.20
CA LEU A 20 28.23 -20.01 9.42
C LEU A 20 26.81 -19.89 9.97
N MET A 21 26.64 -19.85 11.28
CA MET A 21 25.34 -19.71 11.92
C MET A 21 24.76 -18.31 11.71
N GLY A 22 25.59 -17.26 11.82
CA GLY A 22 25.20 -15.89 11.51
C GLY A 22 24.83 -15.71 10.03
N TRP A 23 25.56 -16.35 9.12
CA TRP A 23 25.25 -16.34 7.69
C TRP A 23 23.94 -17.08 7.38
N GLY A 24 23.71 -18.22 8.03
CA GLY A 24 22.45 -18.97 7.88
C GLY A 24 21.24 -18.13 8.32
N MET A 25 21.33 -17.47 9.48
CA MET A 25 20.22 -16.67 10.00
C MET A 25 20.00 -15.35 9.24
N SER A 26 21.03 -14.74 8.66
CA SER A 26 20.88 -13.50 7.88
C SER A 26 20.14 -13.69 6.55
N SER A 27 20.00 -14.93 6.09
CA SER A 27 19.23 -15.26 4.90
C SER A 27 17.70 -15.32 5.13
N LEU A 28 17.27 -15.33 6.40
CA LEU A 28 15.85 -15.30 6.78
C LEU A 28 15.30 -13.86 6.67
N ARG A 29 15.06 -13.41 5.44
CA ARG A 29 14.31 -12.17 5.20
C ARG A 29 12.81 -12.43 5.43
N PRO A 30 12.06 -11.46 5.98
CA PRO A 30 10.60 -11.52 5.93
C PRO A 30 10.17 -11.76 4.48
N ALA A 31 9.29 -12.73 4.26
CA ALA A 31 8.71 -12.94 2.94
C ALA A 31 7.95 -11.67 2.55
N SER A 32 8.26 -11.08 1.40
CA SER A 32 7.45 -10.01 0.84
C SER A 32 6.07 -10.58 0.48
N LEU A 33 5.00 -9.87 0.84
CA LEU A 33 3.64 -10.24 0.44
C LEU A 33 3.49 -9.99 -1.05
N HIS A 34 3.67 -11.05 -1.83
CA HIS A 34 3.34 -11.05 -3.25
C HIS A 34 1.83 -11.29 -3.40
N ALA A 35 1.10 -10.31 -3.95
CA ALA A 35 -0.21 -10.60 -4.53
C ALA A 35 0.01 -11.37 -5.83
N GLY A 36 -0.46 -12.61 -5.88
CA GLY A 36 -0.77 -13.26 -7.16
C GLY A 36 -2.00 -12.60 -7.75
N GLY A 37 -1.95 -12.20 -9.02
CA GLY A 37 -3.08 -11.60 -9.73
C GLY A 37 -4.26 -12.55 -9.83
N GLY A 38 -5.21 -12.41 -8.90
CA GLY A 38 -6.51 -13.07 -8.87
C GLY A 38 -7.66 -12.12 -9.18
N ASP A 39 -7.36 -11.00 -9.85
CA ASP A 39 -8.36 -10.00 -10.18
C ASP A 39 -9.41 -10.60 -11.10
N ARG A 40 -10.66 -10.53 -10.65
CA ARG A 40 -11.81 -10.89 -11.47
C ARG A 40 -12.46 -9.61 -11.91
N SER A 41 -12.29 -9.31 -13.20
CA SER A 41 -12.91 -8.13 -13.81
C SER A 41 -14.41 -8.11 -13.51
N GLY A 42 -14.86 -7.04 -12.84
CA GLY A 42 -16.25 -6.83 -12.47
C GLY A 42 -16.76 -7.51 -11.19
N GLU A 43 -15.95 -8.33 -10.51
CA GLU A 43 -16.31 -8.91 -9.20
C GLU A 43 -15.49 -8.26 -8.08
N SER A 44 -14.16 -8.43 -8.12
CA SER A 44 -13.26 -7.94 -7.09
C SER A 44 -11.83 -7.81 -7.58
N ILE A 45 -11.10 -6.85 -7.01
CA ILE A 45 -9.65 -6.68 -7.19
C ILE A 45 -8.95 -6.92 -5.86
N VAL A 46 -7.85 -7.68 -5.86
CA VAL A 46 -7.03 -7.90 -4.67
C VAL A 46 -5.63 -7.37 -4.92
N ALA A 47 -5.15 -6.51 -4.05
CA ALA A 47 -3.80 -5.97 -4.12
C ALA A 47 -3.09 -6.08 -2.77
N THR A 48 -1.76 -6.19 -2.82
CA THR A 48 -0.90 -5.91 -1.66
C THR A 48 0.20 -4.96 -2.10
N GLY A 49 0.66 -4.15 -1.17
CA GLY A 49 1.82 -3.31 -1.37
C GLY A 49 2.26 -2.63 -0.09
N PRO A 50 3.46 -2.02 -0.08
CA PRO A 50 3.92 -1.24 1.05
C PRO A 50 2.96 -0.09 1.31
N ILE A 51 2.79 0.27 2.58
CA ILE A 51 2.15 1.51 3.03
C ILE A 51 3.14 2.43 3.72
N LEU A 52 4.21 1.86 4.26
CA LEU A 52 5.26 2.58 4.95
C LEU A 52 6.54 1.76 4.92
N VAL A 53 7.67 2.38 4.58
CA VAL A 53 8.99 1.77 4.73
C VAL A 53 9.68 2.43 5.93
N ARG A 54 9.87 1.67 7.02
CA ARG A 54 10.57 2.15 8.21
C ARG A 54 12.03 1.68 8.19
N TYR A 55 12.92 2.48 8.76
CA TYR A 55 14.29 2.06 9.00
C TYR A 55 14.40 1.47 10.40
N ASP A 56 14.80 0.20 10.49
CA ASP A 56 15.13 -0.45 11.75
C ASP A 56 16.58 -0.10 12.11
N GLU A 57 16.75 0.76 13.12
CA GLU A 57 18.08 1.20 13.56
C GLU A 57 18.92 0.09 14.16
N THR A 58 18.31 -0.94 14.72
CA THR A 58 19.00 -2.06 15.36
C THR A 58 19.63 -2.96 14.30
N ASN A 59 18.85 -3.31 13.29
CA ASN A 59 19.26 -4.22 12.24
C ASN A 59 19.86 -3.49 11.02
N LYS A 60 19.81 -2.16 10.99
CA LYS A 60 20.27 -1.29 9.87
C LYS A 60 19.61 -1.65 8.53
N ILE A 61 18.37 -2.11 8.56
CA ILE A 61 17.59 -2.52 7.38
C ILE A 61 16.34 -1.67 7.22
N GLN A 62 15.85 -1.57 5.98
CA GLN A 62 14.53 -1.04 5.69
C GLN A 62 13.50 -2.17 5.79
N VAL A 63 12.48 -1.96 6.63
CA VAL A 63 11.39 -2.91 6.84
C VAL A 63 10.11 -2.30 6.25
N PRO A 64 9.57 -2.87 5.15
CA PRO A 64 8.29 -2.45 4.62
C PRO A 64 7.16 -2.96 5.52
N THR A 65 6.27 -2.07 5.90
CA THR A 65 4.92 -2.39 6.38
C THR A 65 4.02 -2.46 5.16
N GLU A 66 3.38 -3.60 4.96
CA GLU A 66 2.52 -3.88 3.81
C GLU A 66 1.05 -3.93 4.21
N ALA A 67 0.16 -3.57 3.30
CA ALA A 67 -1.28 -3.70 3.49
C ALA A 67 -1.87 -4.64 2.44
N LEU A 68 -2.96 -5.30 2.83
CA LEU A 68 -3.82 -6.08 1.97
C LEU A 68 -5.06 -5.25 1.64
N TYR A 69 -5.41 -5.19 0.37
CA TYR A 69 -6.54 -4.46 -0.17
C TYR A 69 -7.50 -5.40 -0.88
N LEU A 70 -8.79 -5.19 -0.67
CA LEU A 70 -9.88 -5.80 -1.42
C LEU A 70 -10.80 -4.70 -1.90
N LEU A 71 -10.98 -4.59 -3.21
CA LEU A 71 -12.03 -3.79 -3.81
C LEU A 71 -13.17 -4.73 -4.20
N ASP A 72 -14.33 -4.56 -3.59
CA ASP A 72 -15.56 -5.31 -3.89
C ASP A 72 -16.48 -4.46 -4.77
N TYR A 73 -16.66 -4.86 -6.03
CA TYR A 73 -17.54 -4.16 -6.98
C TYR A 73 -19.00 -4.28 -6.59
N ARG A 74 -19.40 -5.42 -6.03
CA ARG A 74 -20.81 -5.72 -5.73
C ARG A 74 -21.32 -4.80 -4.63
N SER A 75 -20.49 -4.56 -3.61
CA SER A 75 -20.85 -3.64 -2.53
C SER A 75 -20.37 -2.21 -2.77
N GLY A 76 -19.55 -1.96 -3.79
CA GLY A 76 -18.91 -0.65 -4.01
C GLY A 76 -18.00 -0.25 -2.84
N ARG A 77 -17.29 -1.22 -2.23
CA ARG A 77 -16.48 -0.98 -1.03
C ARG A 77 -15.01 -1.24 -1.29
N LEU A 78 -14.18 -0.41 -0.67
CA LEU A 78 -12.76 -0.65 -0.55
C LEU A 78 -12.47 -1.06 0.90
N VAL A 79 -11.85 -2.22 1.04
CA VAL A 79 -11.49 -2.82 2.33
C VAL A 79 -9.98 -2.93 2.40
N ALA A 80 -9.39 -2.56 3.54
CA ALA A 80 -7.96 -2.66 3.76
C ALA A 80 -7.64 -3.17 5.16
N THR A 81 -6.54 -3.92 5.29
CA THR A 81 -5.96 -4.29 6.59
C THR A 81 -4.44 -4.28 6.49
N VAL A 82 -3.78 -4.09 7.63
CA VAL A 82 -2.32 -4.20 7.74
C VAL A 82 -2.01 -5.48 8.51
N PRO A 83 -1.51 -6.53 7.84
CA PRO A 83 -1.14 -7.77 8.53
C PRO A 83 0.02 -7.53 9.49
N ALA A 84 -0.20 -7.82 10.76
CA ALA A 84 0.81 -7.70 11.80
C ALA A 84 0.59 -8.79 12.86
N LEU A 85 1.66 -9.24 13.50
CA LEU A 85 1.56 -10.20 14.59
C LEU A 85 0.98 -9.51 15.82
N HIS A 86 -0.28 -9.79 16.13
CA HIS A 86 -0.97 -9.36 17.33
C HIS A 86 -0.93 -10.51 18.35
N GLN A 87 -0.26 -10.27 19.48
CA GLN A 87 -0.25 -11.21 20.61
C GLN A 87 -1.24 -10.73 21.66
N THR A 88 -2.20 -11.58 22.01
CA THR A 88 -3.17 -11.33 23.08
C THR A 88 -3.16 -12.53 24.03
N GLY A 89 -2.48 -12.39 25.15
CA GLY A 89 -2.25 -13.48 26.11
C GLY A 89 -1.52 -14.65 25.45
N ALA A 90 -2.14 -15.82 25.42
CA ALA A 90 -1.60 -17.03 24.80
C ALA A 90 -1.94 -17.21 23.31
N THR A 91 -2.64 -16.25 22.70
CA THR A 91 -3.09 -16.35 21.30
C THR A 91 -2.37 -15.35 20.39
N SER A 92 -2.01 -15.79 19.19
CA SER A 92 -1.45 -14.96 18.13
C SER A 92 -2.42 -14.84 16.95
N LYS A 93 -2.65 -13.62 16.47
CA LYS A 93 -3.42 -13.34 15.25
C LYS A 93 -2.58 -12.48 14.31
N TYR A 94 -2.70 -12.70 13.01
CA TYR A 94 -1.98 -11.92 11.99
C TYR A 94 -2.83 -10.82 11.36
N PHE A 95 -4.16 -10.90 11.52
CA PHE A 95 -5.08 -9.88 11.02
C PHE A 95 -5.60 -9.04 12.17
N GLY A 96 -5.53 -7.73 12.00
CA GLY A 96 -6.23 -6.74 12.81
C GLY A 96 -7.65 -6.51 12.30
N ALA A 97 -8.23 -5.39 12.72
CA ALA A 97 -9.49 -4.92 12.15
C ALA A 97 -9.32 -4.52 10.68
N PHE A 98 -10.38 -4.71 9.90
CA PHE A 98 -10.45 -4.18 8.54
C PHE A 98 -11.00 -2.75 8.55
N ALA A 99 -10.37 -1.87 7.80
CA ALA A 99 -10.89 -0.55 7.49
C ALA A 99 -11.71 -0.64 6.20
N GLU A 100 -12.88 -0.01 6.19
CA GLU A 100 -13.76 0.03 5.02
C GLU A 100 -13.98 1.48 4.56
N ARG A 101 -14.14 1.66 3.25
CA ARG A 101 -14.65 2.87 2.63
C ARG A 101 -15.71 2.56 1.60
N ASP A 102 -16.66 3.48 1.49
CA ASP A 102 -17.71 3.47 0.48
C ASP A 102 -17.24 4.25 -0.76
N LEU A 103 -16.94 3.51 -1.83
CA LEU A 103 -16.48 4.08 -3.08
C LEU A 103 -17.61 4.82 -3.82
N VAL A 104 -18.86 4.44 -3.60
CA VAL A 104 -20.02 5.11 -4.19
C VAL A 104 -20.09 6.54 -3.66
N SER A 105 -19.89 6.69 -2.35
CA SER A 105 -19.82 8.00 -1.69
C SER A 105 -18.58 8.80 -2.11
N ASP A 106 -17.40 8.18 -2.10
CA ASP A 106 -16.13 8.86 -2.41
C ASP A 106 -16.09 9.41 -3.85
N PHE A 107 -16.61 8.64 -4.82
CA PHE A 107 -16.65 9.01 -6.24
C PHE A 107 -17.97 9.69 -6.66
N LYS A 108 -18.92 9.85 -5.72
CA LYS A 108 -20.25 10.44 -5.96
C LYS A 108 -20.98 9.77 -7.12
N LEU A 109 -20.95 8.44 -7.13
CA LEU A 109 -21.52 7.64 -8.20
C LEU A 109 -23.04 7.57 -8.05
N ASP A 110 -23.73 7.73 -9.18
CA ASP A 110 -25.15 7.42 -9.28
C ASP A 110 -25.29 5.96 -9.76
N LEU A 111 -25.72 5.08 -8.85
CA LEU A 111 -25.92 3.66 -9.15
C LEU A 111 -27.27 3.37 -9.84
N ASP A 112 -28.22 4.30 -9.77
CA ASP A 112 -29.58 4.11 -10.29
C ASP A 112 -29.68 4.54 -11.76
N THR A 113 -29.06 5.67 -12.10
CA THR A 113 -29.15 6.24 -13.46
C THR A 113 -27.81 6.36 -14.18
N GLY A 114 -26.69 6.22 -13.44
CA GLY A 114 -25.35 6.35 -13.98
C GLY A 114 -24.82 5.10 -14.68
N PRO A 115 -23.67 5.22 -15.36
CA PRO A 115 -22.96 4.06 -15.88
C PRO A 115 -22.51 3.17 -14.72
N LYS A 116 -22.53 1.85 -14.95
CA LYS A 116 -21.99 0.91 -13.95
C LYS A 116 -20.54 1.26 -13.65
N PRO A 117 -20.15 1.42 -12.38
CA PRO A 117 -18.80 1.82 -12.04
C PRO A 117 -17.84 0.69 -12.37
N HIS A 118 -16.68 1.06 -12.89
CA HIS A 118 -15.61 0.11 -13.18
C HIS A 118 -14.31 0.63 -12.60
N PHE A 119 -13.79 -0.10 -11.61
CA PHE A 119 -12.60 0.34 -10.89
C PHE A 119 -11.30 -0.25 -11.45
N LEU A 120 -10.18 0.42 -11.20
CA LEU A 120 -8.83 -0.14 -11.29
C LEU A 120 -8.09 0.28 -10.02
N MET A 121 -7.19 -0.56 -9.51
CA MET A 121 -6.49 -0.29 -8.25
C MET A 121 -5.00 -0.62 -8.38
N THR A 122 -4.15 0.26 -7.85
CA THR A 122 -2.70 0.02 -7.79
C THR A 122 -2.06 0.72 -6.61
N THR A 123 -1.02 0.11 -6.02
CA THR A 123 -0.22 0.72 -4.96
C THR A 123 0.99 1.43 -5.57
N GLY A 124 1.21 2.69 -5.18
CA GLY A 124 2.41 3.44 -5.54
C GLY A 124 3.57 3.18 -4.59
N SER A 125 4.78 3.48 -5.04
CA SER A 125 5.95 3.64 -4.17
C SER A 125 6.61 4.97 -4.51
N LEU A 126 6.56 5.92 -3.57
CA LEU A 126 7.11 7.26 -3.75
C LEU A 126 8.53 7.39 -3.16
N GLY A 127 9.14 6.25 -2.77
CA GLY A 127 10.49 6.19 -2.23
C GLY A 127 10.68 7.00 -0.95
N THR A 128 11.93 7.36 -0.66
CA THR A 128 12.31 8.07 0.57
C THR A 128 11.84 9.53 0.60
N TYR A 129 11.48 10.12 -0.54
CA TYR A 129 11.03 11.51 -0.64
C TYR A 129 9.72 11.80 0.09
N THR A 130 8.97 10.78 0.47
CA THR A 130 7.67 10.88 1.15
C THR A 130 7.68 10.27 2.54
N SER A 131 8.85 10.23 3.18
CA SER A 131 9.05 9.53 4.47
C SER A 131 8.66 8.05 4.40
N GLY A 132 8.89 7.43 3.24
CA GLY A 132 8.63 6.00 3.00
C GLY A 132 7.14 5.63 2.87
N TRP A 133 6.23 6.60 2.82
CA TRP A 133 4.81 6.33 2.63
C TRP A 133 4.50 5.93 1.17
N ALA A 134 3.55 5.03 1.02
CA ALA A 134 3.09 4.54 -0.27
C ALA A 134 1.56 4.70 -0.41
N PRO A 135 1.08 5.40 -1.45
CA PRO A 135 -0.34 5.61 -1.68
C PRO A 135 -1.02 4.40 -2.35
N LEU A 136 -2.33 4.30 -2.17
CA LEU A 136 -3.20 3.48 -3.01
C LEU A 136 -3.94 4.38 -3.99
N TYR A 137 -3.82 4.09 -5.28
CA TYR A 137 -4.60 4.75 -6.33
C TYR A 137 -5.77 3.86 -6.71
N VAL A 138 -6.97 4.45 -6.76
CA VAL A 138 -8.16 3.81 -7.31
C VAL A 138 -8.69 4.70 -8.43
N PHE A 139 -8.84 4.12 -9.62
CA PHE A 139 -9.44 4.78 -10.77
C PHE A 139 -10.85 4.27 -10.92
N GLU A 140 -11.81 5.16 -11.15
CA GLU A 140 -13.15 4.81 -11.62
C GLU A 140 -13.23 5.22 -13.09
N THR A 141 -13.25 4.23 -13.97
CA THR A 141 -13.05 4.43 -15.40
C THR A 141 -14.31 4.93 -16.11
N SER A 142 -15.50 4.72 -15.55
CA SER A 142 -16.75 5.15 -16.20
C SER A 142 -16.96 6.67 -16.11
N THR A 143 -16.56 7.28 -14.99
CA THR A 143 -16.60 8.74 -14.75
C THR A 143 -15.26 9.42 -15.02
N GLY A 144 -14.20 8.63 -15.23
CA GLY A 144 -12.85 9.14 -15.46
C GLY A 144 -12.28 9.85 -14.23
N GLN A 145 -12.58 9.35 -13.03
CA GLN A 145 -12.06 9.90 -11.79
C GLN A 145 -10.95 9.03 -11.20
N VAL A 146 -10.06 9.65 -10.42
CA VAL A 146 -9.04 8.96 -9.64
C VAL A 146 -9.09 9.44 -8.20
N ALA A 147 -9.05 8.50 -7.26
CA ALA A 147 -8.94 8.75 -5.84
C ALA A 147 -7.61 8.24 -5.30
N LEU A 148 -7.04 9.01 -4.37
CA LEU A 148 -5.83 8.71 -3.65
C LEU A 148 -6.17 8.35 -2.22
N TYR A 149 -5.85 7.13 -1.81
CA TYR A 149 -6.06 6.66 -0.45
C TYR A 149 -4.76 6.44 0.29
N ARG A 150 -4.84 6.59 1.61
CA ARG A 150 -3.77 6.30 2.55
C ARG A 150 -4.25 5.34 3.62
N VAL A 151 -3.51 4.26 3.79
CA VAL A 151 -3.66 3.36 4.94
C VAL A 151 -2.75 3.81 6.07
N LYS A 152 -3.27 3.80 7.29
CA LYS A 152 -2.50 4.02 8.51
C LYS A 152 -2.79 2.91 9.51
N GLU A 153 -1.76 2.47 10.21
CA GLU A 153 -1.94 1.78 11.48
C GLU A 153 -2.08 2.83 12.59
N GLN A 154 -3.14 2.74 13.37
CA GLN A 154 -3.32 3.51 14.59
C GLN A 154 -3.30 2.56 15.78
N THR A 155 -2.35 2.77 16.69
CA THR A 155 -2.30 2.08 17.98
C THR A 155 -2.93 2.96 19.04
N THR A 156 -4.00 2.46 19.67
CA THR A 156 -4.68 3.12 20.78
C THR A 156 -4.60 2.21 22.00
N GLY A 157 -3.78 2.58 22.98
CA GLY A 157 -3.45 1.73 24.12
C GLY A 157 -2.76 0.43 23.66
N THR A 158 -3.40 -0.71 23.87
CA THR A 158 -2.92 -2.04 23.44
C THR A 158 -3.55 -2.51 22.12
N THR A 159 -4.46 -1.72 21.54
CA THR A 159 -5.20 -2.11 20.34
C THR A 159 -4.58 -1.47 19.11
N VAL A 160 -4.25 -2.30 18.11
CA VAL A 160 -3.84 -1.84 16.78
C VAL A 160 -5.07 -1.88 15.87
N SER A 161 -5.32 -0.77 15.18
CA SER A 161 -6.42 -0.61 14.23
C SER A 161 -5.89 -0.10 12.90
N THR A 162 -6.54 -0.48 11.81
CA THR A 162 -6.26 0.05 10.48
C THR A 162 -7.24 1.17 10.17
N GLN A 163 -6.76 2.25 9.54
CA GLN A 163 -7.58 3.33 9.01
C GLN A 163 -7.31 3.52 7.53
N LEU A 164 -8.36 3.85 6.78
CA LEU A 164 -8.33 4.09 5.34
C LEU A 164 -8.86 5.49 5.04
N GLU A 165 -7.95 6.39 4.68
CA GLU A 165 -8.20 7.83 4.50
C GLU A 165 -8.19 8.20 3.00
N LEU A 166 -9.21 8.89 2.52
CA LEU A 166 -9.23 9.55 1.22
C LEU A 166 -8.45 10.85 1.35
N LEU A 167 -7.39 10.98 0.58
CA LEU A 167 -6.57 12.18 0.54
C LEU A 167 -7.05 13.15 -0.54
N GLU A 168 -7.38 12.63 -1.71
CA GLU A 168 -7.70 13.45 -2.88
C GLU A 168 -8.54 12.67 -3.88
N THR A 169 -9.45 13.38 -4.56
CA THR A 169 -10.13 12.89 -5.77
C THR A 169 -9.93 13.89 -6.90
N ARG A 170 -9.61 13.41 -8.10
CA ARG A 170 -9.47 14.24 -9.31
C ARG A 170 -10.22 13.65 -10.50
N SER A 171 -10.75 14.53 -11.35
CA SER A 171 -11.21 14.15 -12.69
C SER A 171 -10.03 14.12 -13.66
N LEU A 172 -9.96 13.07 -14.47
CA LEU A 172 -9.00 12.90 -15.57
C LEU A 172 -9.51 13.54 -16.87
N VAL A 173 -10.82 13.82 -16.96
CA VAL A 173 -11.39 14.51 -18.11
C VAL A 173 -11.08 16.00 -17.98
N LYS A 174 -10.22 16.50 -18.87
CA LYS A 174 -9.88 17.92 -18.94
C LYS A 174 -11.15 18.71 -19.22
N ALA A 175 -11.53 19.63 -18.33
CA ALA A 175 -12.60 20.57 -18.59
C ALA A 175 -12.23 21.37 -19.85
N GLU A 176 -12.98 21.16 -20.92
CA GLU A 176 -12.84 21.95 -22.13
C GLU A 176 -13.26 23.37 -21.76
N LYS A 177 -12.28 24.28 -21.71
CA LYS A 177 -12.55 25.70 -21.48
C LYS A 177 -13.38 26.16 -22.69
N PRO A 178 -14.60 26.68 -22.52
CA PRO A 178 -15.34 27.22 -23.64
C PRO A 178 -14.47 28.32 -24.25
N GLU A 179 -14.05 28.16 -25.50
CA GLU A 179 -13.49 29.27 -26.25
C GLU A 179 -14.56 30.35 -26.27
N ALA A 180 -14.27 31.45 -25.58
CA ALA A 180 -15.08 32.64 -25.64
C ALA A 180 -15.23 33.02 -27.10
N GLY A 181 -16.45 32.92 -27.61
CA GLY A 181 -16.79 33.12 -29.01
C GLY A 181 -16.07 34.33 -29.57
N ALA A 182 -15.43 34.14 -30.72
CA ALA A 182 -14.95 35.22 -31.55
C ALA A 182 -16.12 36.19 -31.79
N ALA A 183 -16.08 37.34 -31.12
CA ALA A 183 -16.98 38.44 -31.38
C ALA A 183 -16.72 38.93 -32.80
N GLU A 184 -17.59 38.52 -33.72
CA GLU A 184 -17.70 39.05 -35.07
C GLU A 184 -17.96 40.56 -34.97
N LYS A 185 -16.95 41.37 -35.32
CA LYS A 185 -17.08 42.83 -35.40
C LYS A 185 -18.05 43.16 -36.54
N PRO A 186 -19.11 43.96 -36.31
CA PRO A 186 -20.00 44.38 -37.39
C PRO A 186 -19.24 45.27 -38.38
N GLN A 187 -19.35 44.90 -39.66
CA GLN A 187 -18.75 45.60 -40.79
C GLN A 187 -19.52 46.91 -41.05
N PRO A 188 -18.84 48.05 -41.25
CA PRO A 188 -19.53 49.33 -41.45
C PRO A 188 -20.24 49.39 -42.82
N PRO A 189 -21.40 50.06 -42.89
CA PRO A 189 -22.12 50.25 -44.15
C PRO A 189 -21.32 51.12 -45.13
N ARG A 190 -21.43 50.79 -46.41
CA ARG A 190 -20.85 51.54 -47.54
C ARG A 190 -21.57 52.85 -47.80
#